data_AF-A0A7S1XG73-F1
#
_entry.id   AF-A0A7S1XG73-F1
#
_cell.length_a   1.000
_cell.length_b   1.000
_cell.length_c   1.000
_cell.angle_alpha   90.00
_cell.angle_beta   90.00
_cell.angle_gamma   90.00
#
_symmetry.space_group_name_H-M   'P 1'
#
loop_
_entity.id
_entity.type
_entity.pdbx_description
1 polymer ?
#
loop_
_entity_poly.entity_id
_entity_poly.type
_entity_poly.pdbx_seq_one_letter_code
_entity_poly.pdbx_strand_id
1 'polypeptide(L)'
;MCLILLRAVQVLVSNDYLRRNQKVLREGKIFETLGGFLRSVDVSQATADEVKELLSEIFNTVIALTKGNRKTRNFLNDMIGYELWGNDIVRILEKSQLSSDALLDRLLSMVFEDDDVSLNLLKEESEKHSDLRRIRNAGALKLVIVLLQCCSTIQVQLDVIEVTTYLTSQNTPNRVSIASFGVLDTVLHRFSSPSLNEVVATKLVELVKVVAEYSISASQLGVVLSLLRRGDSLPSKIRCSMLDAIEKALAPRDGPISFFDMSGKRSGLIAGNAPIIFHLSRGYAFAAWLRSENSTNADLFYIQDDKKTTTSVSISQRGIITARVTTAGVKHRESGGPSTVTVDCALPR
;
A
#
# COMPACT_ATOMS: atom_id res chain seq x y z
N MET A 1 12.14 -36.54 5.68
CA MET A 1 11.08 -36.56 6.73
C MET A 1 10.03 -35.48 6.50
N CYS A 2 10.40 -34.21 6.32
CA CYS A 2 9.44 -33.12 6.09
C CYS A 2 8.53 -33.30 4.86
N LEU A 3 9.07 -33.70 3.71
CA LEU A 3 8.27 -33.94 2.49
C LEU A 3 7.19 -35.00 2.69
N ILE A 4 7.51 -36.08 3.42
CA ILE A 4 6.56 -37.16 3.73
C ILE A 4 5.41 -36.63 4.58
N LEU A 5 5.71 -35.78 5.58
CA LEU A 5 4.69 -35.15 6.42
C LEU A 5 3.82 -34.17 5.62
N LEU A 6 4.42 -33.35 4.75
CA LEU A 6 3.67 -32.42 3.88
C LEU A 6 2.70 -33.17 2.96
N ARG A 7 3.17 -34.24 2.32
CA ARG A 7 2.34 -35.10 1.47
C ARG A 7 1.24 -35.81 2.27
N ALA A 8 1.55 -36.31 3.47
CA ALA A 8 0.53 -36.91 4.33
C ALA A 8 -0.57 -35.91 4.71
N VAL A 9 -0.20 -34.66 5.03
CA VAL A 9 -1.18 -33.59 5.29
C VAL A 9 -2.03 -33.31 4.06
N GLN A 10 -1.43 -33.24 2.86
CA GLN A 10 -2.18 -33.03 1.61
C GLN A 10 -3.20 -34.15 1.38
N VAL A 11 -2.81 -35.43 1.54
CA VAL A 11 -3.73 -36.57 1.41
C VAL A 11 -4.89 -36.48 2.41
N LEU A 12 -4.61 -36.10 3.66
CA LEU A 12 -5.62 -35.94 4.70
C LEU A 12 -6.57 -34.75 4.44
N VAL A 13 -6.09 -33.71 3.74
CA VAL A 13 -6.94 -32.60 3.27
C VAL A 13 -7.82 -33.04 2.09
N SER A 14 -7.23 -33.77 1.12
CA SER A 14 -7.94 -34.27 -0.07
C SER A 14 -9.06 -35.25 0.28
N ASN A 15 -8.90 -36.05 1.34
CA ASN A 15 -9.92 -36.97 1.86
C ASN A 15 -10.99 -36.27 2.73
N ASP A 16 -11.10 -34.93 2.69
CA ASP A 16 -11.99 -34.08 3.51
C ASP A 16 -11.84 -34.21 5.03
N TYR A 17 -10.98 -35.09 5.53
CA TYR A 17 -10.82 -35.37 6.97
C TYR A 17 -10.35 -34.12 7.74
N LEU A 18 -9.31 -33.46 7.23
CA LEU A 18 -8.81 -32.22 7.82
C LEU A 18 -9.70 -31.02 7.51
N ARG A 19 -10.48 -31.04 6.41
CA ARG A 19 -11.49 -30.02 6.13
C ARG A 19 -12.64 -30.04 7.13
N ARG A 20 -13.02 -31.23 7.62
CA ARG A 20 -14.02 -31.38 8.70
C ARG A 20 -13.44 -31.04 10.08
N ASN A 21 -12.14 -31.25 10.28
CA ASN A 21 -11.43 -30.99 11.54
C ASN A 21 -10.53 -29.73 11.50
N GLN A 22 -10.95 -28.68 10.81
CA GLN A 22 -10.21 -27.42 10.62
C GLN A 22 -9.84 -26.69 11.92
N LYS A 23 -10.53 -26.98 13.03
CA LYS A 23 -10.18 -26.46 14.36
C LYS A 23 -8.85 -27.04 14.86
N VAL A 24 -8.63 -28.33 14.63
CA VAL A 24 -7.39 -29.04 14.98
C VAL A 24 -6.20 -28.49 14.20
N LEU A 25 -6.38 -28.04 12.96
CA LEU A 25 -5.32 -27.40 12.17
C LEU A 25 -4.92 -26.02 12.73
N ARG A 26 -5.90 -25.23 13.18
CA ARG A 26 -5.65 -23.90 13.76
C ARG A 26 -5.04 -24.01 15.17
N GLU A 27 -5.56 -24.91 15.99
CA GLU A 27 -5.04 -25.18 17.34
C GLU A 27 -3.72 -25.97 17.30
N GLY A 28 -3.52 -26.77 16.26
CA GLY A 28 -2.35 -27.62 16.05
C GLY A 28 -1.11 -26.88 15.51
N LYS A 29 -1.14 -25.54 15.47
CA LYS A 29 0.02 -24.70 15.16
C LYS A 29 0.74 -25.06 13.86
N ILE A 30 0.04 -25.65 12.87
CA ILE A 30 0.68 -26.14 11.64
C ILE A 30 1.37 -25.01 10.87
N PHE A 31 0.74 -23.83 10.82
CA PHE A 31 1.32 -22.67 10.18
C PHE A 31 2.52 -22.12 10.96
N GLU A 32 2.47 -22.09 12.30
CA GLU A 32 3.63 -21.70 13.12
C GLU A 32 4.81 -22.63 12.88
N THR A 33 4.56 -23.95 12.81
CA THR A 33 5.57 -24.96 12.51
C THR A 33 6.13 -24.79 11.11
N LEU A 34 5.30 -24.54 10.09
CA LEU A 34 5.75 -24.26 8.73
C LEU A 34 6.59 -22.97 8.65
N GLY A 35 6.14 -21.89 9.29
CA GLY A 35 6.89 -20.64 9.34
C GLY A 35 8.17 -20.74 10.18
N GLY A 36 8.17 -21.51 11.25
CA GLY A 36 9.36 -21.84 12.04
C GLY A 36 10.35 -22.67 11.23
N PHE A 37 9.85 -23.64 10.47
CA PHE A 37 10.64 -24.46 9.55
C PHE A 37 11.29 -23.60 8.47
N LEU A 38 10.54 -22.75 7.75
CA LEU A 38 11.12 -21.83 6.75
C LEU A 38 12.22 -20.94 7.34
N ARG A 39 12.08 -20.53 8.62
CA ARG A 39 13.10 -19.76 9.34
C ARG A 39 14.34 -20.57 9.70
N SER A 40 14.20 -21.84 10.03
CA SER A 40 15.32 -22.71 10.46
C SER A 40 15.98 -23.50 9.33
N VAL A 41 15.35 -23.60 8.16
CA VAL A 41 15.88 -24.38 7.04
C VAL A 41 17.19 -23.80 6.56
N ASP A 42 18.23 -24.64 6.58
CA ASP A 42 19.50 -24.37 5.94
C ASP A 42 19.55 -25.09 4.60
N VAL A 43 19.61 -24.30 3.52
CA VAL A 43 19.69 -24.79 2.13
C VAL A 43 21.12 -24.84 1.60
N SER A 44 22.13 -24.59 2.44
CA SER A 44 23.54 -24.49 2.01
C SER A 44 24.09 -25.79 1.41
N GLN A 45 23.54 -26.95 1.80
CA GLN A 45 23.91 -28.27 1.27
C GLN A 45 22.83 -28.92 0.39
N ALA A 46 21.71 -28.24 0.17
CA ALA A 46 20.60 -28.77 -0.62
C ALA A 46 20.82 -28.48 -2.11
N THR A 47 20.44 -29.42 -2.96
CA THR A 47 20.41 -29.21 -4.41
C THR A 47 19.28 -28.26 -4.80
N ALA A 48 19.43 -27.58 -5.94
CA ALA A 48 18.41 -26.69 -6.49
C ALA A 48 17.04 -27.37 -6.62
N ASP A 49 17.03 -28.64 -7.03
CA ASP A 49 15.79 -29.40 -7.24
C ASP A 49 15.12 -29.80 -5.93
N GLU A 50 15.89 -30.17 -4.89
CA GLU A 50 15.36 -30.42 -3.55
C GLU A 50 14.69 -29.19 -2.95
N VAL A 51 15.29 -28.00 -3.15
CA VAL A 51 14.71 -26.74 -2.66
C VAL A 51 13.42 -26.40 -3.41
N LYS A 52 13.40 -26.57 -4.75
CA LYS A 52 12.18 -26.39 -5.55
C LYS A 52 11.07 -27.35 -5.13
N GLU A 53 11.39 -28.63 -4.92
CA GLU A 53 10.43 -29.64 -4.47
C GLU A 53 9.88 -29.27 -3.10
N LEU A 54 10.75 -28.87 -2.15
CA LEU A 54 10.35 -28.45 -0.82
C LEU A 54 9.40 -27.25 -0.85
N LEU A 55 9.76 -26.18 -1.55
CA LEU A 55 8.91 -24.99 -1.66
C LEU A 55 7.58 -25.33 -2.34
N SER A 56 7.62 -26.11 -3.42
CA SER A 56 6.41 -26.56 -4.11
C SER A 56 5.47 -27.30 -3.17
N GLU A 57 5.98 -28.22 -2.36
CA GLU A 57 5.15 -28.98 -1.43
C GLU A 57 4.60 -28.14 -0.28
N ILE A 58 5.39 -27.19 0.24
CA ILE A 58 4.89 -26.23 1.24
C ILE A 58 3.73 -25.42 0.66
N PHE A 59 3.87 -24.89 -0.56
CA PHE A 59 2.81 -24.13 -1.21
C PHE A 59 1.57 -24.99 -1.50
N ASN A 60 1.74 -26.20 -2.04
CA ASN A 60 0.64 -27.13 -2.27
C ASN A 60 -0.11 -27.44 -0.97
N THR A 61 0.61 -27.67 0.14
CA THR A 61 0.00 -27.91 1.45
C THR A 61 -0.76 -26.68 1.93
N VAL A 62 -0.20 -25.48 1.80
CA VAL A 62 -0.85 -24.24 2.25
C VAL A 62 -2.07 -23.91 1.40
N ILE A 63 -2.00 -24.10 0.08
CA ILE A 63 -3.13 -23.96 -0.84
C ILE A 63 -4.23 -24.94 -0.44
N ALA A 64 -3.90 -26.21 -0.24
CA ALA A 64 -4.87 -27.22 0.17
C ALA A 64 -5.57 -26.84 1.50
N LEU A 65 -4.81 -26.35 2.48
CA LEU A 65 -5.33 -25.93 3.79
C LEU A 65 -6.19 -24.66 3.73
N THR A 66 -5.88 -23.73 2.83
CA THR A 66 -6.53 -22.41 2.74
C THR A 66 -7.68 -22.35 1.74
N LYS A 67 -7.73 -23.27 0.76
CA LYS A 67 -8.73 -23.28 -0.32
C LYS A 67 -10.15 -23.33 0.23
N GLY A 68 -10.95 -22.33 -0.15
CA GLY A 68 -12.35 -22.19 0.28
C GLY A 68 -12.54 -21.85 1.76
N ASN A 69 -11.47 -21.61 2.53
CA ASN A 69 -11.55 -21.36 3.96
C ASN A 69 -11.00 -19.98 4.36
N ARG A 70 -11.90 -19.00 4.39
CA ARG A 70 -11.58 -17.63 4.81
C ARG A 70 -11.05 -17.52 6.23
N LYS A 71 -11.53 -18.35 7.18
CA LYS A 71 -11.09 -18.28 8.59
C LYS A 71 -9.62 -18.69 8.72
N THR A 72 -9.22 -19.75 8.02
CA THR A 72 -7.84 -20.24 8.00
C THR A 72 -6.91 -19.26 7.30
N ARG A 73 -7.38 -18.60 6.22
CA ARG A 73 -6.62 -17.54 5.54
C ARG A 73 -6.38 -16.33 6.42
N ASN A 74 -7.41 -15.84 7.11
CA ASN A 74 -7.28 -14.74 8.05
C ASN A 74 -6.34 -15.14 9.20
N PHE A 75 -6.48 -16.35 9.75
CA PHE A 75 -5.58 -16.85 10.78
C PHE A 75 -4.12 -16.89 10.33
N LEU A 76 -3.82 -17.39 9.12
CA LEU A 76 -2.47 -17.37 8.55
C LEU A 76 -1.93 -15.94 8.43
N ASN A 77 -2.77 -15.00 7.97
CA ASN A 77 -2.42 -13.60 7.89
C ASN A 77 -2.14 -12.97 9.26
N ASP A 78 -2.98 -13.24 10.25
CA ASP A 78 -2.92 -12.58 11.56
C ASP A 78 -1.81 -13.16 12.45
N MET A 79 -1.55 -14.47 12.34
CA MET A 79 -0.56 -15.14 13.19
C MET A 79 0.87 -14.99 12.70
N ILE A 80 1.09 -15.05 11.38
CA ILE A 80 2.44 -15.06 10.81
C ILE A 80 2.64 -13.90 9.85
N GLY A 81 1.62 -13.54 9.09
CA GLY A 81 1.74 -12.53 8.06
C GLY A 81 2.42 -13.09 6.82
N TYR A 82 1.76 -12.91 5.68
CA TYR A 82 2.30 -13.30 4.38
C TYR A 82 3.63 -12.60 4.05
N GLU A 83 3.91 -11.44 4.65
CA GLU A 83 5.17 -10.71 4.48
C GLU A 83 6.35 -11.42 5.16
N LEU A 84 6.19 -11.90 6.40
CA LEU A 84 7.26 -12.63 7.10
C LEU A 84 7.58 -13.93 6.36
N TRP A 85 6.55 -14.66 5.94
CA TRP A 85 6.70 -15.82 5.06
C TRP A 85 7.43 -15.48 3.77
N GLY A 86 7.07 -14.35 3.14
CA GLY A 86 7.72 -13.87 1.93
C GLY A 86 9.21 -13.62 2.13
N ASN A 87 9.59 -12.96 3.22
CA ASN A 87 11.00 -12.67 3.53
C ASN A 87 11.81 -13.96 3.77
N ASP A 88 11.23 -14.95 4.47
CA ASP A 88 11.88 -16.24 4.69
C ASP A 88 12.09 -17.01 3.37
N ILE A 89 11.09 -16.97 2.48
CA ILE A 89 11.16 -17.62 1.16
C ILE A 89 12.17 -16.90 0.26
N VAL A 90 12.15 -15.57 0.22
CA VAL A 90 13.14 -14.74 -0.49
C VAL A 90 14.56 -15.15 -0.07
N ARG A 91 14.80 -15.25 1.25
CA ARG A 91 16.10 -15.66 1.78
C ARG A 91 16.52 -17.06 1.31
N ILE A 92 15.58 -18.00 1.22
CA ILE A 92 15.84 -19.35 0.70
C ILE A 92 16.17 -19.30 -0.80
N LEU A 93 15.36 -18.59 -1.59
CA LEU A 93 15.55 -18.45 -3.03
C LEU A 93 16.89 -17.77 -3.37
N GLU A 94 17.26 -16.70 -2.65
CA GLU A 94 18.53 -15.99 -2.83
C GLU A 94 19.73 -16.87 -2.50
N LYS A 95 19.68 -17.61 -1.38
CA LYS A 95 20.76 -18.56 -1.02
C LYS A 95 20.92 -19.69 -2.03
N SER A 96 19.82 -20.18 -2.58
CA SER A 96 19.82 -21.27 -3.57
C SER A 96 19.95 -20.80 -5.01
N GLN A 97 20.05 -19.48 -5.26
CA GLN A 97 20.11 -18.89 -6.61
C GLN A 97 18.94 -19.33 -7.51
N LEU A 98 17.74 -19.44 -6.94
CA LEU A 98 16.53 -19.89 -7.63
C LEU A 98 15.60 -18.72 -7.94
N SER A 99 14.89 -18.81 -9.08
CA SER A 99 13.82 -17.88 -9.38
C SER A 99 12.50 -18.27 -8.71
N SER A 100 11.64 -17.28 -8.47
CA SER A 100 10.29 -17.46 -7.94
C SER A 100 9.25 -17.86 -9.00
N ASP A 101 9.63 -17.96 -10.28
CA ASP A 101 8.70 -18.17 -11.39
C ASP A 101 7.92 -19.49 -11.25
N ALA A 102 8.60 -20.57 -10.82
CA ALA A 102 7.96 -21.86 -10.59
C ALA A 102 6.92 -21.85 -9.45
N LEU A 103 6.95 -20.83 -8.60
CA LEU A 103 6.01 -20.63 -7.51
C LEU A 103 4.88 -19.68 -7.90
N LEU A 104 5.05 -18.88 -8.96
CA LEU A 104 4.16 -17.80 -9.31
C LEU A 104 2.75 -18.32 -9.65
N ASP A 105 2.61 -19.35 -10.48
CA ASP A 105 1.30 -19.91 -10.81
C ASP A 105 0.57 -20.47 -9.58
N ARG A 106 1.31 -21.08 -8.65
CA ARG A 106 0.75 -21.55 -7.36
C ARG A 106 0.31 -20.41 -6.46
N LEU A 107 1.06 -19.31 -6.46
CA LEU A 107 0.68 -18.12 -5.71
C LEU A 107 -0.54 -17.45 -6.32
N LEU A 108 -0.61 -17.36 -7.65
CA LEU A 108 -1.76 -16.82 -8.37
C LEU A 108 -3.00 -17.70 -8.14
N SER A 109 -2.87 -19.03 -8.16
CA SER A 109 -4.00 -19.90 -7.79
C SER A 109 -4.46 -19.67 -6.36
N MET A 110 -3.55 -19.37 -5.43
CA MET A 110 -3.89 -18.97 -4.07
C MET A 110 -4.58 -17.60 -3.98
N VAL A 111 -4.20 -16.63 -4.83
CA VAL A 111 -4.80 -15.28 -4.92
C VAL A 111 -6.24 -15.34 -5.42
N PHE A 112 -6.49 -16.12 -6.47
CA PHE A 112 -7.79 -16.20 -7.15
C PHE A 112 -8.69 -17.35 -6.65
N GLU A 113 -8.15 -18.30 -5.89
CA GLU A 113 -8.82 -19.56 -5.49
C GLU A 113 -9.27 -20.40 -6.69
N ASP A 114 -8.45 -20.42 -7.74
CA ASP A 114 -8.72 -21.11 -9.00
C ASP A 114 -7.44 -21.80 -9.47
N ASP A 115 -7.54 -23.09 -9.79
CA ASP A 115 -6.38 -23.93 -10.10
C ASP A 115 -5.90 -23.71 -11.55
N ASP A 116 -6.77 -23.20 -12.44
CA ASP A 116 -6.48 -23.02 -13.87
C ASP A 116 -5.95 -21.60 -14.18
N VAL A 117 -5.37 -20.94 -13.18
CA VAL A 117 -4.85 -19.57 -13.32
C VAL A 117 -3.34 -19.58 -13.54
N SER A 118 -2.93 -18.99 -14.66
CA SER A 118 -1.53 -18.67 -14.94
C SER A 118 -1.38 -17.21 -15.32
N LEU A 119 -0.16 -16.68 -15.20
CA LEU A 119 0.13 -15.30 -15.55
C LEU A 119 -0.24 -14.97 -17.01
N ASN A 120 0.06 -15.89 -17.94
CA ASN A 120 -0.23 -15.71 -19.36
C ASN A 120 -1.74 -15.58 -19.63
N LEU A 121 -2.54 -16.44 -19.00
CA LEU A 121 -4.00 -16.37 -19.11
C LEU A 121 -4.54 -15.05 -18.56
N LEU A 122 -4.01 -14.58 -17.42
CA LEU A 122 -4.42 -13.30 -16.85
C LEU A 122 -4.11 -12.11 -17.77
N LYS A 123 -2.98 -12.16 -18.49
CA LYS A 123 -2.64 -11.13 -19.48
C LYS A 123 -3.64 -11.13 -20.64
N GLU A 124 -3.94 -12.29 -21.21
CA GLU A 124 -4.90 -12.42 -22.31
C GLU A 124 -6.33 -12.02 -21.89
N GLU A 125 -6.74 -12.40 -20.69
CA GLU A 125 -8.06 -12.05 -20.13
C GLU A 125 -8.17 -10.58 -19.75
N SER A 126 -7.06 -9.94 -19.38
CA SER A 126 -7.03 -8.51 -19.08
C SER A 126 -7.46 -7.65 -20.27
N GLU A 127 -7.36 -8.17 -21.49
CA GLU A 127 -7.81 -7.47 -22.69
C GLU A 127 -9.29 -7.71 -23.04
N LYS A 128 -9.95 -8.72 -22.44
CA LYS A 128 -11.26 -9.22 -22.92
C LYS A 128 -12.40 -9.26 -21.89
N HIS A 129 -12.16 -9.67 -20.63
CA HIS A 129 -13.25 -9.95 -19.66
C HIS A 129 -12.88 -9.68 -18.19
N SER A 130 -12.29 -8.53 -17.91
CA SER A 130 -11.64 -8.22 -16.63
C SER A 130 -12.55 -7.89 -15.46
N ASP A 131 -13.77 -7.42 -15.73
CA ASP A 131 -14.71 -6.98 -14.70
C ASP A 131 -15.16 -8.12 -13.76
N LEU A 132 -14.96 -9.37 -14.17
CA LEU A 132 -15.42 -10.55 -13.47
C LEU A 132 -14.38 -11.16 -12.51
N ARG A 133 -13.08 -10.96 -12.76
CA ARG A 133 -12.05 -11.68 -12.02
C ARG A 133 -11.76 -11.04 -10.67
N ARG A 134 -12.14 -11.75 -9.61
CA ARG A 134 -12.12 -11.25 -8.23
C ARG A 134 -10.94 -11.81 -7.44
N ILE A 135 -10.19 -10.93 -6.78
CA ILE A 135 -9.16 -11.31 -5.83
C ILE A 135 -9.83 -11.86 -4.57
N ARG A 136 -9.64 -13.15 -4.32
CA ARG A 136 -10.23 -13.86 -3.18
C ARG A 136 -9.32 -13.82 -1.96
N ASN A 137 -8.01 -13.78 -2.16
CA ASN A 137 -7.00 -13.77 -1.10
C ASN A 137 -5.94 -12.67 -1.34
N ALA A 138 -6.22 -11.44 -0.87
CA ALA A 138 -5.28 -10.34 -0.98
C ALA A 138 -4.01 -10.53 -0.14
N GLY A 139 -4.04 -11.36 0.92
CA GLY A 139 -2.83 -11.72 1.66
C GLY A 139 -1.83 -12.50 0.80
N ALA A 140 -2.30 -13.42 -0.04
CA ALA A 140 -1.46 -14.10 -1.03
C ALA A 140 -0.83 -13.12 -2.04
N LEU A 141 -1.54 -12.05 -2.39
CA LEU A 141 -1.02 -11.02 -3.29
C LEU A 141 0.17 -10.27 -2.66
N LYS A 142 0.17 -10.05 -1.33
CA LYS A 142 1.35 -9.50 -0.62
C LYS A 142 2.57 -10.38 -0.84
N LEU A 143 2.39 -11.70 -0.75
CA LEU A 143 3.47 -12.67 -0.96
C LEU A 143 3.99 -12.62 -2.40
N VAL A 144 3.09 -12.52 -3.39
CA VAL A 144 3.47 -12.30 -4.80
C VAL A 144 4.33 -11.05 -4.95
N ILE A 145 3.91 -9.92 -4.36
CA ILE A 145 4.63 -8.64 -4.44
C ILE A 145 6.01 -8.72 -3.77
N VAL A 146 6.13 -9.40 -2.63
CA VAL A 146 7.43 -9.63 -1.97
C VAL A 146 8.37 -10.45 -2.85
N LEU A 147 7.84 -11.46 -3.54
CA LEU A 147 8.62 -12.39 -4.37
C LEU A 147 8.99 -11.86 -5.76
N LEU A 148 8.52 -10.66 -6.14
CA LEU A 148 8.87 -10.03 -7.42
C LEU A 148 10.39 -9.89 -7.61
N GLN A 149 11.16 -9.62 -6.55
CA GLN A 149 12.62 -9.52 -6.66
C GLN A 149 13.33 -10.82 -7.05
N CYS A 150 12.66 -11.95 -6.83
CA CYS A 150 13.21 -13.27 -7.14
C CYS A 150 12.77 -13.75 -8.53
N CYS A 151 12.01 -12.96 -9.30
CA CYS A 151 11.61 -13.36 -10.66
C CYS A 151 12.84 -13.39 -11.58
N SER A 152 12.89 -14.34 -12.52
CA SER A 152 14.05 -14.52 -13.41
C SER A 152 14.28 -13.34 -14.35
N THR A 153 13.21 -12.65 -14.75
CA THR A 153 13.26 -11.54 -15.72
C THR A 153 12.48 -10.34 -15.23
N ILE A 154 12.90 -9.15 -15.69
CA ILE A 154 12.15 -7.91 -15.47
C ILE A 154 10.76 -8.01 -16.09
N GLN A 155 10.61 -8.67 -17.24
CA GLN A 155 9.32 -8.78 -17.93
C GLN A 155 8.26 -9.49 -17.07
N VAL A 156 8.61 -10.58 -16.39
CA VAL A 156 7.69 -11.28 -15.47
C VAL A 156 7.25 -10.35 -14.34
N GLN A 157 8.15 -9.52 -13.81
CA GLN A 157 7.79 -8.55 -12.77
C GLN A 157 6.79 -7.51 -13.29
N LEU A 158 7.05 -6.96 -14.49
CA LEU A 158 6.15 -6.00 -15.13
C LEU A 158 4.78 -6.61 -15.37
N ASP A 159 4.73 -7.82 -15.92
CA ASP A 159 3.49 -8.53 -16.21
C ASP A 159 2.62 -8.72 -14.94
N VAL A 160 3.23 -9.15 -13.84
CA VAL A 160 2.52 -9.32 -12.56
C VAL A 160 2.00 -7.97 -12.04
N ILE A 161 2.81 -6.91 -12.11
CA ILE A 161 2.41 -5.58 -11.65
C ILE A 161 1.29 -5.02 -12.51
N GLU A 162 1.38 -5.17 -13.83
CA GLU A 162 0.39 -4.67 -14.79
C GLU A 162 -0.95 -5.39 -14.63
N VAL A 163 -0.94 -6.72 -14.58
CA VAL A 163 -2.15 -7.52 -14.29
C VAL A 163 -2.76 -7.10 -12.96
N THR A 164 -1.94 -6.95 -11.91
CA THR A 164 -2.44 -6.53 -10.58
C THR A 164 -3.04 -5.13 -10.63
N THR A 165 -2.37 -4.19 -11.27
CA THR A 165 -2.81 -2.80 -11.42
C THR A 165 -4.13 -2.73 -12.17
N TYR A 166 -4.23 -3.49 -13.26
CA TYR A 166 -5.42 -3.54 -14.09
C TYR A 166 -6.61 -4.20 -13.36
N LEU A 167 -6.42 -5.35 -12.70
CA LEU A 167 -7.48 -6.00 -11.92
C LEU A 167 -7.95 -5.14 -10.73
N THR A 168 -7.07 -4.31 -10.19
CA THR A 168 -7.41 -3.37 -9.12
C THR A 168 -8.14 -2.15 -9.68
N SER A 169 -7.77 -1.66 -10.87
CA SER A 169 -8.37 -0.46 -11.44
C SER A 169 -9.83 -0.67 -11.85
N GLN A 170 -10.17 -1.84 -12.40
CA GLN A 170 -11.51 -2.11 -12.92
C GLN A 170 -12.53 -2.51 -11.84
N ASN A 171 -12.07 -3.09 -10.71
CA ASN A 171 -12.97 -3.78 -9.79
C ASN A 171 -12.92 -3.17 -8.37
N THR A 172 -13.97 -2.43 -7.98
CA THR A 172 -14.08 -1.84 -6.63
C THR A 172 -13.93 -2.87 -5.50
N PRO A 173 -14.58 -4.05 -5.55
CA PRO A 173 -14.32 -5.11 -4.56
C PRO A 173 -12.85 -5.54 -4.43
N ASN A 174 -12.10 -5.58 -5.54
CA ASN A 174 -10.66 -5.84 -5.50
C ASN A 174 -9.92 -4.71 -4.77
N ARG A 175 -10.25 -3.43 -5.05
CA ARG A 175 -9.68 -2.28 -4.33
C ARG A 175 -9.94 -2.36 -2.82
N VAL A 176 -11.17 -2.68 -2.42
CA VAL A 176 -11.56 -2.84 -1.00
C VAL A 176 -10.72 -3.96 -0.34
N SER A 177 -10.61 -5.10 -1.01
CA SER A 177 -9.87 -6.27 -0.52
C SER A 177 -8.38 -5.97 -0.33
N ILE A 178 -7.76 -5.36 -1.34
CA ILE A 178 -6.35 -4.96 -1.33
C ILE A 178 -6.05 -3.94 -0.24
N ALA A 179 -6.90 -2.92 -0.10
CA ALA A 179 -6.77 -1.92 0.95
C ALA A 179 -6.89 -2.53 2.36
N SER A 180 -7.87 -3.41 2.56
CA SER A 180 -8.12 -4.06 3.86
C SER A 180 -6.98 -4.95 4.34
N PHE A 181 -6.20 -5.53 3.41
CA PHE A 181 -5.05 -6.38 3.72
C PHE A 181 -3.71 -5.61 3.82
N GLY A 182 -3.72 -4.29 3.63
CA GLY A 182 -2.49 -3.48 3.71
C GLY A 182 -1.49 -3.81 2.60
N VAL A 183 -1.98 -4.16 1.41
CA VAL A 183 -1.10 -4.45 0.26
C VAL A 183 -0.29 -3.21 -0.14
N LEU A 184 -0.85 -2.00 0.05
CA LEU A 184 -0.14 -0.76 -0.22
C LEU A 184 1.15 -0.64 0.59
N ASP A 185 1.14 -1.05 1.87
CA ASP A 185 2.34 -1.03 2.71
C ASP A 185 3.44 -1.93 2.11
N THR A 186 3.08 -3.14 1.66
CA THR A 186 4.01 -4.05 1.00
C THR A 186 4.59 -3.43 -0.28
N VAL A 187 3.76 -2.78 -1.10
CA VAL A 187 4.21 -2.10 -2.32
C VAL A 187 5.15 -0.95 -1.99
N LEU A 188 4.83 -0.12 -1.00
CA LEU A 188 5.66 1.01 -0.59
C LEU A 188 7.02 0.56 -0.04
N HIS A 189 7.07 -0.56 0.69
CA HIS A 189 8.32 -1.14 1.16
C HIS A 189 9.25 -1.57 0.01
N ARG A 190 8.72 -1.94 -1.16
CA ARG A 190 9.54 -2.31 -2.33
C ARG A 190 10.46 -1.18 -2.80
N PHE A 191 10.04 0.08 -2.67
CA PHE A 191 10.85 1.25 -3.05
C PHE A 191 12.07 1.47 -2.16
N SER A 192 12.14 0.79 -1.01
CA SER A 192 13.35 0.79 -0.17
C SER A 192 14.36 -0.29 -0.58
N SER A 193 14.03 -1.16 -1.54
CA SER A 193 14.94 -2.21 -2.00
C SER A 193 16.08 -1.62 -2.85
N PRO A 194 17.35 -1.90 -2.52
CA PRO A 194 18.49 -1.38 -3.28
C PRO A 194 18.61 -1.96 -4.70
N SER A 195 17.96 -3.11 -4.95
CA SER A 195 17.97 -3.81 -6.24
C SER A 195 16.79 -3.45 -7.15
N LEU A 196 15.97 -2.45 -6.80
CA LEU A 196 14.78 -2.11 -7.58
C LEU A 196 15.15 -1.45 -8.91
N ASN A 197 14.75 -2.08 -10.01
CA ASN A 197 14.93 -1.52 -11.36
C ASN A 197 13.99 -0.32 -11.60
N GLU A 198 14.45 0.72 -12.32
CA GLU A 198 13.68 1.94 -12.58
C GLU A 198 12.38 1.70 -13.37
N VAL A 199 12.39 0.76 -14.32
CA VAL A 199 11.19 0.41 -15.11
C VAL A 199 10.15 -0.26 -14.21
N VAL A 200 10.59 -1.18 -13.36
CA VAL A 200 9.74 -1.84 -12.36
C VAL A 200 9.22 -0.82 -11.34
N ALA A 201 10.07 0.10 -10.87
CA ALA A 201 9.67 1.19 -9.97
C ALA A 201 8.58 2.07 -10.58
N THR A 202 8.69 2.39 -11.88
CA THR A 202 7.67 3.16 -12.60
C THR A 202 6.33 2.45 -12.58
N LYS A 203 6.29 1.14 -12.83
CA LYS A 203 5.06 0.34 -12.77
C LYS A 203 4.52 0.17 -11.35
N LEU A 204 5.38 0.05 -10.35
CA LEU A 204 4.92 0.06 -8.95
C LEU A 204 4.27 1.39 -8.57
N VAL A 205 4.73 2.52 -9.12
CA VAL A 205 4.07 3.83 -8.90
C VAL A 205 2.65 3.84 -9.51
N GLU A 206 2.46 3.25 -10.69
CA GLU A 206 1.13 3.08 -11.28
C GLU A 206 0.20 2.26 -10.37
N LEU A 207 0.71 1.17 -9.79
CA LEU A 207 -0.02 0.37 -8.82
C LEU A 207 -0.36 1.17 -7.54
N VAL A 208 0.63 1.91 -7.00
CA VAL A 208 0.42 2.79 -5.82
C VAL A 208 -0.70 3.78 -6.10
N LYS A 209 -0.72 4.42 -7.27
CA LYS A 209 -1.78 5.35 -7.67
C LYS A 209 -3.15 4.68 -7.58
N VAL A 210 -3.34 3.54 -8.24
CA VAL A 210 -4.64 2.86 -8.32
C VAL A 210 -5.14 2.40 -6.93
N VAL A 211 -4.23 1.94 -6.06
CA VAL A 211 -4.58 1.50 -4.70
C VAL A 211 -4.88 2.71 -3.79
N ALA A 212 -4.02 3.73 -3.82
CA ALA A 212 -4.16 4.94 -3.01
C ALA A 212 -5.41 5.76 -3.38
N GLU A 213 -5.82 5.72 -4.65
CA GLU A 213 -7.07 6.31 -5.14
C GLU A 213 -8.32 5.81 -4.42
N TYR A 214 -8.29 4.59 -3.88
CA TYR A 214 -9.40 4.03 -3.11
C TYR A 214 -9.28 4.37 -1.63
N SER A 215 -8.09 4.15 -1.06
CA SER A 215 -7.82 4.42 0.36
C SER A 215 -6.33 4.56 0.59
N ILE A 216 -5.93 5.64 1.27
CA ILE A 216 -4.59 5.85 1.80
C ILE A 216 -4.69 6.36 3.23
N SER A 217 -3.94 5.73 4.14
CA SER A 217 -3.86 6.15 5.54
C SER A 217 -2.77 7.21 5.76
N ALA A 218 -2.85 7.93 6.88
CA ALA A 218 -1.83 8.92 7.25
C ALA A 218 -0.42 8.29 7.43
N SER A 219 -0.34 7.05 7.92
CA SER A 219 0.92 6.32 8.04
C SER A 219 1.52 5.98 6.67
N GLN A 220 0.72 5.45 5.75
CA GLN A 220 1.13 5.18 4.37
C GLN A 220 1.57 6.45 3.64
N LEU A 221 0.81 7.54 3.80
CA LEU A 221 1.18 8.84 3.25
C LEU A 221 2.53 9.32 3.84
N GLY A 222 2.75 9.13 5.14
CA GLY A 222 4.04 9.41 5.78
C GLY A 222 5.21 8.65 5.14
N VAL A 223 5.02 7.37 4.81
CA VAL A 223 6.02 6.57 4.07
C VAL A 223 6.26 7.15 2.69
N VAL A 224 5.22 7.47 1.92
CA VAL A 224 5.37 8.08 0.59
C VAL A 224 6.13 9.41 0.66
N LEU A 225 5.78 10.27 1.61
CA LEU A 225 6.49 11.54 1.81
C LEU A 225 7.96 11.32 2.20
N SER A 226 8.26 10.27 2.98
CA SER A 226 9.64 9.92 3.31
C SER A 226 10.44 9.48 2.07
N LEU A 227 9.82 8.72 1.15
CA LEU A 227 10.41 8.30 -0.12
C LEU A 227 10.70 9.49 -1.04
N LEU A 228 9.85 10.52 -1.03
CA LEU A 228 10.03 11.75 -1.81
C LEU A 228 11.17 12.63 -1.28
N ARG A 229 11.35 12.68 0.05
CA ARG A 229 12.37 13.51 0.72
C ARG A 229 13.77 12.92 0.68
N ARG A 230 13.90 11.60 0.69
CA ARG A 230 15.22 10.93 0.61
C ARG A 230 15.77 11.08 -0.80
N GLY A 231 16.55 12.15 -1.01
CA GLY A 231 17.08 12.57 -2.31
C GLY A 231 17.88 11.49 -3.06
N ASP A 232 18.42 10.50 -2.33
CA ASP A 232 19.31 9.47 -2.87
C ASP A 232 18.65 8.09 -3.04
N SER A 233 17.43 7.85 -2.54
CA SER A 233 16.82 6.52 -2.59
C SER A 233 16.02 6.24 -3.87
N LEU A 234 15.57 7.29 -4.56
CA LEU A 234 14.76 7.17 -5.78
C LEU A 234 15.18 8.19 -6.85
N PRO A 235 15.31 7.77 -8.12
CA PRO A 235 15.56 8.68 -9.23
C PRO A 235 14.52 9.81 -9.26
N SER A 236 14.94 11.01 -9.68
CA SER A 236 14.07 12.20 -9.74
C SER A 236 12.78 11.96 -10.52
N LYS A 237 12.86 11.24 -11.64
CA LYS A 237 11.72 10.84 -12.46
C LYS A 237 10.69 10.04 -11.67
N ILE A 238 11.14 9.04 -10.91
CA ILE A 238 10.25 8.19 -10.10
C ILE A 238 9.61 8.99 -8.96
N ARG A 239 10.35 9.91 -8.34
CA ARG A 239 9.79 10.81 -7.32
C ARG A 239 8.72 11.73 -7.90
N CYS A 240 8.93 12.29 -9.09
CA CYS A 240 7.91 13.09 -9.78
C CYS A 240 6.66 12.26 -10.08
N SER A 241 6.81 11.03 -10.60
CA SER A 241 5.68 10.14 -10.85
C SER A 241 4.94 9.74 -9.57
N MET A 242 5.67 9.49 -8.47
CA MET A 242 5.08 9.17 -7.17
C MET A 242 4.29 10.37 -6.61
N LEU A 243 4.81 11.59 -6.78
CA LEU A 243 4.09 12.79 -6.38
C LEU A 243 2.79 12.97 -7.18
N ASP A 244 2.84 12.81 -8.51
CA ASP A 244 1.65 12.86 -9.39
C ASP A 244 0.62 11.77 -9.03
N ALA A 245 1.09 10.56 -8.68
CA ALA A 245 0.23 9.48 -8.23
C ALA A 245 -0.54 9.84 -6.95
N ILE A 246 0.13 10.43 -5.96
CA ILE A 246 -0.50 10.83 -4.69
C ILE A 246 -1.40 12.05 -4.85
N GLU A 247 -1.00 13.03 -5.65
CA GLU A 247 -1.83 14.20 -5.95
C GLU A 247 -3.16 13.78 -6.57
N LYS A 248 -3.13 12.86 -7.54
CA LYS A 248 -4.34 12.30 -8.16
C LYS A 248 -5.15 11.42 -7.21
N ALA A 249 -4.49 10.65 -6.35
CA ALA A 249 -5.17 9.82 -5.36
C ALA A 249 -5.94 10.65 -4.33
N LEU A 250 -5.39 11.80 -3.95
CA LEU A 250 -5.96 12.71 -2.97
C LEU A 250 -6.78 13.86 -3.59
N ALA A 251 -6.89 13.90 -4.92
CA ALA A 251 -7.69 14.91 -5.61
C ALA A 251 -9.17 14.80 -5.18
N PRO A 252 -9.86 15.93 -4.99
CA PRO A 252 -11.26 15.93 -4.58
C PRO A 252 -12.10 15.18 -5.60
N ARG A 253 -12.77 14.10 -5.14
CA ARG A 253 -13.77 13.36 -5.92
C ARG A 253 -15.16 13.86 -5.57
N ASP A 254 -16.08 13.87 -6.54
CA ASP A 254 -17.49 14.11 -6.27
C ASP A 254 -18.05 12.95 -5.43
N GLY A 255 -18.07 13.16 -4.11
CA GLY A 255 -18.46 12.21 -3.06
C GLY A 255 -18.56 12.93 -1.71
N PRO A 256 -19.00 12.27 -0.62
CA PRO A 256 -19.12 12.92 0.68
C PRO A 256 -17.78 13.56 1.09
N ILE A 257 -17.89 14.81 1.55
CA ILE A 257 -16.84 15.83 1.73
C ILE A 257 -15.43 15.24 1.93
N SER A 258 -14.58 15.38 0.90
CA SER A 258 -13.13 15.21 1.04
C SER A 258 -12.62 16.19 2.09
N PHE A 259 -11.90 15.70 3.10
CA PHE A 259 -11.24 16.56 4.10
C PHE A 259 -10.04 17.33 3.53
N PHE A 260 -9.57 16.98 2.32
CA PHE A 260 -8.38 17.58 1.72
C PHE A 260 -8.66 17.97 0.26
N ASP A 261 -8.64 19.28 -0.01
CA ASP A 261 -8.59 19.84 -1.36
C ASP A 261 -7.23 20.53 -1.57
N MET A 262 -6.37 19.89 -2.35
CA MET A 262 -5.02 20.39 -2.69
C MET A 262 -4.99 21.22 -3.97
N SER A 263 -6.13 21.56 -4.58
CA SER A 263 -6.21 22.30 -5.85
C SER A 263 -5.84 23.80 -5.76
N GLY A 264 -5.68 24.33 -4.55
CA GLY A 264 -5.43 25.76 -4.30
C GLY A 264 -6.62 26.69 -4.60
N LYS A 265 -7.73 26.17 -5.16
CA LYS A 265 -8.91 26.97 -5.55
C LYS A 265 -10.04 26.93 -4.52
N ARG A 266 -10.12 25.88 -3.72
CA ARG A 266 -11.03 25.74 -2.56
C ARG A 266 -10.32 25.17 -1.34
N SER A 267 -9.02 25.46 -1.22
CA SER A 267 -8.19 25.04 -0.09
C SER A 267 -8.55 25.86 1.16
N GLY A 268 -9.54 25.40 1.91
CA GLY A 268 -10.01 26.04 3.13
C GLY A 268 -11.05 25.19 3.84
N LEU A 269 -11.04 25.25 5.17
CA LEU A 269 -12.06 24.63 6.01
C LEU A 269 -13.12 25.69 6.32
N ILE A 270 -14.26 25.61 5.64
CA ILE A 270 -15.46 26.36 6.01
C ILE A 270 -16.25 25.43 6.94
N ALA A 271 -16.31 25.74 8.24
CA ALA A 271 -17.21 25.07 9.18
C ALA A 271 -18.67 25.48 8.89
N GLY A 272 -19.17 25.08 7.72
CA GLY A 272 -20.55 25.31 7.29
C GLY A 272 -21.43 24.14 7.74
N ASN A 273 -22.27 24.38 8.75
CA ASN A 273 -23.33 23.51 9.29
C ASN A 273 -22.96 22.10 9.78
N ALA A 274 -21.75 21.59 9.51
CA ALA A 274 -21.20 20.47 10.27
C ALA A 274 -20.60 21.03 11.56
N PRO A 275 -21.02 20.57 12.75
CA PRO A 275 -20.45 21.04 13.99
C PRO A 275 -19.07 20.40 14.12
N ILE A 276 -18.06 21.05 13.55
CA ILE A 276 -16.70 20.86 14.04
C ILE A 276 -16.70 21.55 15.40
N ILE A 277 -17.11 20.80 16.44
CA ILE A 277 -17.11 21.33 17.80
C ILE A 277 -15.65 21.49 18.20
N PHE A 278 -15.13 22.69 17.99
CA PHE A 278 -13.82 23.07 18.48
C PHE A 278 -13.90 23.13 20.00
N HIS A 279 -13.47 22.06 20.66
CA HIS A 279 -13.37 22.03 22.12
C HIS A 279 -12.34 23.08 22.57
N LEU A 280 -12.87 24.24 22.96
CA LEU A 280 -12.26 25.53 23.34
C LEU A 280 -11.17 25.52 24.43
N SER A 281 -10.24 24.57 24.48
CA SER A 281 -9.26 24.55 25.60
C SER A 281 -7.81 24.19 25.29
N ARG A 282 -7.42 23.83 24.06
CA ARG A 282 -6.01 23.60 23.73
C ARG A 282 -5.72 24.12 22.33
N GLY A 283 -4.68 24.94 22.19
CA GLY A 283 -4.27 25.49 20.90
C GLY A 283 -4.05 24.39 19.87
N TYR A 284 -4.36 24.71 18.60
CA TYR A 284 -4.22 23.77 17.49
C TYR A 284 -2.91 24.03 16.75
N ALA A 285 -2.24 22.96 16.34
CA ALA A 285 -1.11 23.01 15.43
C ALA A 285 -1.47 22.19 14.18
N PHE A 286 -1.26 22.77 13.00
CA PHE A 286 -1.33 22.04 11.73
C PHE A 286 -0.05 22.30 10.95
N ALA A 287 0.34 21.33 10.12
CA ALA A 287 1.46 21.44 9.20
C ALA A 287 0.91 21.29 7.77
N ALA A 288 1.25 22.23 6.89
CA ALA A 288 0.83 22.22 5.49
C ALA A 288 2.05 22.37 4.57
N TRP A 289 1.94 21.83 3.35
CA TRP A 289 2.94 21.95 2.31
C TRP A 289 2.46 22.96 1.27
N LEU A 290 3.33 23.89 0.89
CA LEU A 290 3.03 24.88 -0.13
C LEU A 290 4.03 24.72 -1.29
N ARG A 291 3.51 24.49 -2.50
CA ARG A 291 4.28 24.58 -3.75
C ARG A 291 3.71 25.74 -4.56
N SER A 292 4.49 26.81 -4.68
CA SER A 292 4.15 27.96 -5.53
C SER A 292 5.00 27.89 -6.80
N GLU A 293 4.39 27.59 -7.95
CA GLU A 293 5.10 27.58 -9.23
C GLU A 293 5.20 28.98 -9.85
N ASN A 294 4.34 29.91 -9.45
CA ASN A 294 4.39 31.33 -9.82
C ASN A 294 4.07 32.18 -8.58
N SER A 295 5.02 33.01 -8.13
CA SER A 295 4.86 33.87 -6.95
C SER A 295 4.02 35.11 -7.26
N THR A 296 2.72 34.93 -7.44
CA THR A 296 1.74 36.03 -7.41
C THR A 296 1.03 36.04 -6.05
N ASN A 297 0.56 37.23 -5.62
CA ASN A 297 -0.16 37.36 -4.35
C ASN A 297 -1.36 36.41 -4.33
N ALA A 298 -1.32 35.41 -3.46
CA ALA A 298 -2.39 34.43 -3.31
C ALA A 298 -2.65 34.17 -1.83
N ASP A 299 -3.94 34.19 -1.47
CA ASP A 299 -4.40 33.63 -0.20
C ASP A 299 -4.32 32.10 -0.31
N LEU A 300 -3.55 31.47 0.57
CA LEU A 300 -3.22 30.05 0.49
C LEU A 300 -4.29 29.18 1.12
N PHE A 301 -4.74 29.58 2.31
CA PHE A 301 -5.87 28.98 3.00
C PHE A 301 -6.37 29.94 4.09
N TYR A 302 -7.62 29.72 4.50
CA TYR A 302 -8.21 30.36 5.66
C TYR A 302 -8.93 29.33 6.53
N ILE A 303 -8.96 29.60 7.83
CA ILE A 303 -9.72 28.87 8.84
C ILE A 303 -10.70 29.86 9.43
N GLN A 304 -11.99 29.53 9.39
CA GLN A 304 -13.03 30.34 10.01
C GLN A 304 -13.68 29.56 11.15
N ASP A 305 -13.59 30.11 12.37
CA ASP A 305 -14.25 29.58 13.56
C ASP A 305 -15.76 29.94 13.58
N ASP A 306 -16.54 29.24 14.40
CA ASP A 306 -17.96 29.48 14.69
C ASP A 306 -18.24 30.94 15.09
N LYS A 307 -17.25 31.62 15.69
CA LYS A 307 -17.30 33.05 16.04
C LYS A 307 -16.99 33.99 14.87
N LYS A 308 -16.92 33.48 13.63
CA LYS A 308 -16.50 34.21 12.42
C LYS A 308 -15.11 34.85 12.53
N THR A 309 -14.24 34.30 13.37
CA THR A 309 -12.83 34.69 13.39
C THR A 309 -12.13 33.97 12.26
N THR A 310 -11.51 34.73 11.36
CA THR A 310 -10.80 34.18 10.21
C THR A 310 -9.30 34.27 10.46
N THR A 311 -8.62 33.13 10.43
CA THR A 311 -7.16 33.07 10.34
C THR A 311 -6.80 32.76 8.90
N SER A 312 -6.14 33.68 8.20
CA SER A 312 -5.66 33.45 6.83
C SER A 312 -4.14 33.35 6.80
N VAL A 313 -3.64 32.51 5.91
CA VAL A 313 -2.22 32.47 5.57
C VAL A 313 -2.10 32.81 4.09
N SER A 314 -1.26 33.78 3.78
CA SER A 314 -1.04 34.27 2.42
C SER A 314 0.44 34.32 2.09
N ILE A 315 0.76 34.23 0.79
CA ILE A 315 2.12 34.41 0.29
C ILE A 315 2.21 35.69 -0.54
N SER A 316 3.20 36.51 -0.23
CA SER A 316 3.48 37.72 -1.01
C SER A 316 4.40 37.42 -2.20
N GLN A 317 4.45 38.33 -3.17
CA GLN A 317 5.34 38.27 -4.35
C GLN A 317 6.84 38.03 -4.03
N ARG A 318 7.28 38.23 -2.79
CA ARG A 318 8.67 38.00 -2.35
C ARG A 318 8.90 36.64 -1.66
N GLY A 319 7.91 35.74 -1.67
CA GLY A 319 8.00 34.46 -0.97
C GLY A 319 7.77 34.55 0.55
N ILE A 320 7.40 35.74 1.05
CA ILE A 320 7.12 35.95 2.47
C ILE A 320 5.76 35.34 2.78
N ILE A 321 5.74 34.42 3.75
CA ILE A 321 4.51 33.81 4.25
C ILE A 321 4.02 34.67 5.41
N THR A 322 2.81 35.18 5.27
CA THR A 322 2.16 36.00 6.31
C THR A 322 0.95 35.27 6.85
N ALA A 323 0.92 35.04 8.17
CA ALA A 323 -0.27 34.58 8.87
C ALA A 323 -0.96 35.78 9.53
N ARG A 324 -2.23 36.00 9.19
CA ARG A 324 -3.05 37.09 9.72
C ARG A 324 -4.30 36.53 10.39
N VAL A 325 -4.58 37.01 11.59
CA VAL A 325 -5.85 36.74 12.28
C VAL A 325 -6.74 37.98 12.19
N THR A 326 -7.93 37.84 11.61
CA THR A 326 -8.96 38.88 11.52
C THR A 326 -10.24 38.43 12.23
N THR A 327 -10.60 39.15 13.29
CA THR A 327 -11.87 38.95 14.02
C THR A 327 -12.96 39.85 13.44
N ALA A 328 -14.01 39.26 12.86
CA ALA A 328 -15.17 40.04 12.40
C ALA A 328 -16.06 40.42 13.60
N GLY A 329 -16.15 41.71 13.94
CA GLY A 329 -17.23 42.24 14.79
C GLY A 329 -16.88 43.14 15.96
N VAL A 330 -15.61 43.44 16.24
CA VAL A 330 -15.27 44.42 17.30
C VAL A 330 -15.02 45.78 16.68
N LYS A 331 -15.98 46.71 16.86
CA LYS A 331 -15.69 48.14 16.77
C LYS A 331 -14.65 48.45 17.85
N HIS A 332 -13.38 48.57 17.47
CA HIS A 332 -12.31 48.95 18.39
C HIS A 332 -12.58 50.34 18.96
N ARG A 333 -13.06 50.40 20.20
CA ARG A 333 -12.40 51.21 21.22
C ARG A 333 -11.38 50.29 21.90
N GLU A 334 -10.17 50.81 22.06
CA GLU A 334 -9.03 50.24 22.81
C GLU A 334 -8.12 49.21 22.06
N SER A 335 -7.04 49.76 21.49
CA SER A 335 -5.62 49.34 21.60
C SER A 335 -5.17 47.88 21.38
N GLY A 336 -5.76 47.13 20.45
CA GLY A 336 -5.17 45.85 20.02
C GLY A 336 -5.42 45.56 18.54
N GLY A 337 -4.51 45.99 17.66
CA GLY A 337 -4.60 45.69 16.22
C GLY A 337 -4.50 44.20 15.90
N PRO A 338 -4.80 43.78 14.66
CA PRO A 338 -4.71 42.38 14.25
C PRO A 338 -3.32 41.80 14.52
N SER A 339 -3.25 40.70 15.26
CA SER A 339 -2.00 39.98 15.48
C SER A 339 -1.56 39.36 14.16
N THR A 340 -0.46 39.88 13.61
CA THR A 340 0.14 39.40 12.35
C THR A 340 1.48 38.76 12.69
N VAL A 341 1.66 37.51 12.30
CA VAL A 341 2.94 36.80 12.42
C VAL A 341 3.49 36.63 11.01
N THR A 342 4.64 37.23 10.75
CA THR A 342 5.33 37.17 9.47
C THR A 342 6.53 36.26 9.61
N VAL A 343 6.63 35.26 8.74
CA VAL A 343 7.81 34.39 8.67
C VAL A 343 8.47 34.60 7.31
N ASP A 344 9.71 35.08 7.35
CA ASP A 344 10.49 35.35 6.15
C ASP A 344 11.17 34.04 5.71
N CYS A 345 10.58 33.39 4.71
CA CYS A 345 11.17 32.21 4.09
C CYS A 345 12.12 32.69 2.98
N ALA A 346 13.43 32.72 3.26
CA ALA A 346 14.42 32.96 2.22
C ALA A 346 14.37 31.81 1.20
N LEU A 347 13.66 32.02 0.10
CA LEU A 347 13.70 31.11 -1.05
C LEU A 347 15.10 31.25 -1.69
N PRO A 348 15.91 30.18 -1.76
CA PRO A 348 17.15 30.23 -2.51
C PRO A 348 16.83 30.53 -3.98
N ARG A 349 17.57 31.47 -4.56
CA ARG A 349 17.42 31.91 -5.96
C ARG A 349 17.65 30.79 -6.95
#